data_AF-A0A4D4JEE4-F1
#
_entry.id   AF-A0A4D4JEE4-F1
#
_cell.length_a   1.000
_cell.length_b   1.000
_cell.length_c   1.000
_cell.angle_alpha   90.00
_cell.angle_beta   90.00
_cell.angle_gamma   90.00
#
_symmetry.space_group_name_H-M   'P 1'
#
loop_
_entity.id
_entity.type
_entity.pdbx_description
1 polymer ?
#
loop_
_entity_poly.entity_id
_entity_poly.type
_entity_poly.pdbx_seq_one_letter_code
_entity_poly.pdbx_strand_id
1 'polypeptide(L)'
;MTYPLERTRRLDDLAQRLSASTPASIAQDTSPTRELLDEAHGEYERIRARMIAEQEELDWDVYQRYGLLSDAEAAEVVIPDPSTVPGIKLGERAFEIVLARKMAAGEVETQWFARHGSTPITEVPAHWPEDYKRVVEARIRLIESRRDIALIERPECKRRWSAESWESQQERALREWLQDRLEARHLWYAEDASGIEQPTPRTVAQLADLLRGDADFGDVARLWASDALGRTDADLAEIVGALVDDEHVPFLAAYRYKPSALGKRAEWERVWDLQRQEDAIAAELGQDVTHPEVRREVEKRLGTIPVPPKYASSDFLRNSYWRHRGKLDVPKERFISYPAASREGDGSLLLGWAGWDHREQAQALAVLITQRRTDDGWDKERVAPLLAGLAELLPWVKQWHGEVDPIYGASPGEIYEGFLDGQLAELDLARDDLARWRPTGRVDVSPLPRRSGTPSRGSNGKPRAPRASREPDPQHTAAVLEFAAGGPVTASQVAELTGLDTPGARKLLKHLVDRGDLVQTGQRRGTKYHLPQASPAS
;
A
#
# COMPACT_ATOMS: atom_id res chain seq x y z
N MET A 1 43.29 19.86 -10.22
CA MET A 1 41.99 19.42 -10.78
C MET A 1 40.90 20.16 -10.02
N THR A 2 40.18 21.06 -10.68
CA THR A 2 39.12 21.86 -10.03
C THR A 2 37.79 21.09 -10.15
N TYR A 3 37.03 20.99 -9.06
CA TYR A 3 35.71 20.33 -9.10
C TYR A 3 34.67 21.24 -9.79
N PRO A 4 33.68 20.67 -10.51
CA PRO A 4 32.63 21.42 -11.21
C PRO A 4 31.51 21.91 -10.27
N LEU A 5 31.88 22.62 -9.20
CA LEU A 5 30.98 22.98 -8.10
C LEU A 5 29.77 23.81 -8.52
N GLU A 6 29.89 24.61 -9.58
CA GLU A 6 28.78 25.43 -10.06
C GLU A 6 27.63 24.57 -10.59
N ARG A 7 27.90 23.57 -11.44
CA ARG A 7 26.87 22.67 -11.97
C ARG A 7 26.25 21.81 -10.87
N THR A 8 27.06 21.34 -9.92
CA THR A 8 26.56 20.58 -8.77
C THR A 8 25.59 21.40 -7.92
N ARG A 9 25.89 22.69 -7.67
CA ARG A 9 24.97 23.59 -6.93
C ARG A 9 23.68 23.86 -7.70
N ARG A 10 23.75 24.03 -9.03
CA ARG A 10 22.55 24.19 -9.87
C ARG A 10 21.67 22.95 -9.86
N LEU A 11 22.26 21.76 -9.90
CA LEU A 11 21.50 20.50 -9.78
C LEU A 11 20.82 20.37 -8.42
N ASP A 12 21.46 20.81 -7.35
CA ASP A 12 20.87 20.83 -6.00
C ASP A 12 19.69 21.82 -5.91
N ASP A 13 19.85 23.05 -6.41
CA ASP A 13 18.76 24.05 -6.50
C ASP A 13 17.56 23.51 -7.30
N LEU A 14 17.82 22.93 -8.48
CA LEU A 14 16.78 22.32 -9.29
C LEU A 14 16.09 21.15 -8.58
N ALA A 15 16.82 20.33 -7.82
CA ALA A 15 16.24 19.23 -7.06
C ALA A 15 15.30 19.73 -5.95
N GLN A 16 15.69 20.79 -5.23
CA GLN A 16 14.84 21.41 -4.21
C GLN A 16 13.57 22.00 -4.82
N ARG A 17 13.70 22.71 -5.94
CA ARG A 17 12.55 23.27 -6.67
C ARG A 17 11.63 22.18 -7.22
N LEU A 18 12.18 21.10 -7.76
CA LEU A 18 11.40 19.94 -8.23
C LEU A 18 10.54 19.37 -7.10
N SER A 19 11.11 19.25 -5.90
CA SER A 19 10.41 18.75 -4.71
C SER A 19 9.22 19.64 -4.33
N ALA A 20 9.38 20.97 -4.45
CA ALA A 20 8.32 21.94 -4.18
C ALA A 20 7.21 21.94 -5.25
N SER A 21 7.48 21.43 -6.45
CA SER A 21 6.49 21.30 -7.54
C SER A 21 5.74 19.95 -7.54
N THR A 22 5.87 19.14 -6.47
CA THR A 22 5.16 17.85 -6.39
C THR A 22 3.71 18.03 -5.93
N PRO A 23 2.78 17.12 -6.32
CA PRO A 23 1.39 17.18 -5.86
C PRO A 23 1.26 17.20 -4.33
N ALA A 24 2.15 16.48 -3.63
CA ALA A 24 2.17 16.44 -2.17
C ALA A 24 2.54 17.80 -1.56
N SER A 25 3.50 18.53 -2.15
CA SER A 25 3.85 19.88 -1.69
C SER A 25 2.68 20.85 -1.90
N ILE A 26 2.00 20.78 -3.06
CA ILE A 26 0.82 21.60 -3.32
C ILE A 26 -0.30 21.31 -2.31
N ALA A 27 -0.55 20.03 -2.01
CA ALA A 27 -1.56 19.60 -1.07
C ALA A 27 -1.25 20.01 0.40
N GLN A 28 0.01 20.22 0.76
CA GLN A 28 0.39 20.70 2.08
C GLN A 28 0.08 22.19 2.27
N ASP A 29 0.29 23.00 1.23
CA ASP A 29 0.18 24.46 1.32
C ASP A 29 -1.23 24.97 1.01
N THR A 30 -2.00 24.26 0.18
CA THR A 30 -3.32 24.70 -0.27
C THR A 30 -4.25 23.54 -0.61
N SER A 31 -5.53 23.84 -0.84
CA SER A 31 -6.49 22.89 -1.40
C SER A 31 -6.13 22.60 -2.87
N PRO A 32 -5.86 21.34 -3.26
CA PRO A 32 -5.51 21.02 -4.64
C PRO A 32 -6.64 21.33 -5.62
N THR A 33 -6.33 22.06 -6.69
CA THR A 33 -7.24 22.23 -7.84
C THR A 33 -6.62 21.64 -9.10
N ARG A 34 -7.44 21.45 -10.15
CA ARG A 34 -6.94 20.98 -11.45
C ARG A 34 -5.90 21.93 -12.02
N GLU A 35 -6.17 23.23 -11.95
CA GLU A 35 -5.31 24.28 -12.47
C GLU A 35 -3.95 24.29 -11.77
N LEU A 36 -3.94 24.21 -10.42
CA LEU A 36 -2.71 24.18 -9.64
C LEU A 36 -1.88 22.93 -9.90
N LEU A 37 -2.52 21.77 -10.03
CA LEU A 37 -1.83 20.52 -10.34
C LEU A 37 -1.27 20.52 -11.76
N ASP A 38 -1.99 21.06 -12.73
CA ASP A 38 -1.51 21.15 -14.12
C ASP A 38 -0.35 22.14 -14.26
N GLU A 39 -0.39 23.28 -13.56
CA GLU A 39 0.74 24.22 -13.47
C GLU A 39 1.96 23.56 -12.81
N ALA A 40 1.75 22.89 -11.68
CA ALA A 40 2.81 22.18 -10.97
C ALA A 40 3.42 21.05 -11.82
N HIS A 41 2.60 20.33 -12.60
CA HIS A 41 3.08 19.30 -13.52
C HIS A 41 3.96 19.90 -14.62
N GLY A 42 3.55 21.04 -15.20
CA GLY A 42 4.33 21.77 -16.18
C GLY A 42 5.69 22.21 -15.64
N GLU A 43 5.72 22.78 -14.43
CA GLU A 43 6.97 23.19 -13.77
C GLU A 43 7.84 21.97 -13.40
N TYR A 44 7.24 20.88 -12.90
CA TYR A 44 7.93 19.64 -12.59
C TYR A 44 8.64 19.07 -13.82
N GLU A 45 7.94 18.93 -14.95
CA GLU A 45 8.53 18.43 -16.21
C GLU A 45 9.63 19.37 -16.73
N ARG A 46 9.42 20.69 -16.65
CA ARG A 46 10.42 21.69 -17.05
C ARG A 46 11.69 21.60 -16.20
N ILE A 47 11.56 21.54 -14.88
CA ILE A 47 12.70 21.40 -13.95
C ILE A 47 13.39 20.06 -14.18
N ARG A 48 12.63 18.97 -14.32
CA ARG A 48 13.20 17.64 -14.56
C ARG A 48 14.01 17.60 -15.86
N ALA A 49 13.50 18.20 -16.94
CA ALA A 49 14.24 18.32 -18.20
C ALA A 49 15.53 19.14 -18.05
N ARG A 50 15.52 20.20 -17.22
CA ARG A 50 16.73 20.96 -16.87
C ARG A 50 17.73 20.13 -16.06
N MET A 51 17.27 19.35 -15.10
CA MET A 51 18.15 18.49 -14.29
C MET A 51 18.84 17.42 -15.15
N ILE A 52 18.11 16.81 -16.09
CA ILE A 52 18.69 15.84 -17.03
C ILE A 52 19.75 16.52 -17.90
N ALA A 53 19.47 17.74 -18.40
CA ALA A 53 20.41 18.50 -19.21
C ALA A 53 21.68 18.87 -18.43
N GLU A 54 21.54 19.43 -17.23
CA GLU A 54 22.68 19.81 -16.38
C GLU A 54 23.53 18.60 -15.98
N GLN A 55 22.93 17.44 -15.78
CA GLN A 55 23.67 16.19 -15.55
C GLN A 55 24.44 15.76 -16.80
N GLU A 56 23.85 15.87 -17.99
CA GLU A 56 24.54 15.55 -19.24
C GLU A 56 25.74 16.48 -19.45
N GLU A 57 25.55 17.79 -19.25
CA GLU A 57 26.66 18.76 -19.34
C GLU A 57 27.75 18.50 -18.28
N LEU A 58 27.36 18.08 -17.08
CA LEU A 58 28.29 17.71 -16.02
C LEU A 58 29.13 16.48 -16.42
N ASP A 59 28.52 15.46 -17.03
CA ASP A 59 29.22 14.26 -17.46
C ASP A 59 30.32 14.60 -18.48
N TRP A 60 30.00 15.43 -19.50
CA TRP A 60 30.97 15.84 -20.52
C TRP A 60 32.07 16.79 -19.98
N ASP A 61 31.73 17.70 -19.07
CA ASP A 61 32.73 18.52 -18.36
C ASP A 61 33.67 17.67 -17.49
N VAL A 62 33.14 16.61 -16.86
CA VAL A 62 33.96 15.64 -16.13
C VAL A 62 34.90 14.89 -17.07
N TYR A 63 34.45 14.47 -18.27
CA TYR A 63 35.32 13.80 -19.23
C TYR A 63 36.52 14.68 -19.63
N GLN A 64 36.30 15.97 -19.88
CA GLN A 64 37.38 16.93 -20.13
C GLN A 64 38.33 17.02 -18.93
N ARG A 65 37.81 17.22 -17.72
CA ARG A 65 38.64 17.38 -16.51
C ARG A 65 39.54 16.19 -16.24
N TYR A 66 39.06 14.97 -16.50
CA TYR A 66 39.81 13.73 -16.34
C TYR A 66 40.76 13.42 -17.51
N GLY A 67 40.86 14.31 -18.51
CA GLY A 67 41.75 14.16 -19.65
C GLY A 67 41.29 13.08 -20.64
N LEU A 68 40.01 12.70 -20.64
CA LEU A 68 39.44 11.79 -21.63
C LEU A 68 39.22 12.49 -22.96
N LEU A 69 39.07 13.82 -22.96
CA LEU A 69 38.91 14.65 -24.15
C LEU A 69 40.15 15.52 -24.34
N SER A 70 40.62 15.65 -25.58
CA SER A 70 41.57 16.71 -25.94
C SER A 70 40.91 18.09 -25.86
N ASP A 71 41.70 19.16 -25.79
CA ASP A 71 41.17 20.53 -25.74
C ASP A 71 40.29 20.86 -26.97
N ALA A 72 40.64 20.32 -28.15
CA ALA A 72 39.86 20.49 -29.36
C ALA A 72 38.52 19.75 -29.30
N GLU A 73 38.51 18.49 -28.85
CA GLU A 73 37.27 17.71 -28.69
C GLU A 73 36.36 18.33 -27.63
N ALA A 74 36.93 18.76 -26.50
CA ALA A 74 36.19 19.40 -25.43
C ALA A 74 35.49 20.69 -25.90
N ALA A 75 36.15 21.48 -26.75
CA ALA A 75 35.57 22.69 -27.33
C ALA A 75 34.37 22.40 -28.26
N GLU A 76 34.28 21.19 -28.85
CA GLU A 76 33.15 20.79 -29.70
C GLU A 76 31.96 20.22 -28.90
N VAL A 77 32.21 19.60 -27.75
CA VAL A 77 31.18 18.87 -26.98
C VAL A 77 30.74 19.57 -25.70
N VAL A 78 31.33 20.70 -25.34
CA VAL A 78 30.93 21.51 -24.18
C VAL A 78 30.34 22.82 -24.69
N ILE A 79 29.13 23.14 -24.23
CA ILE A 79 28.52 24.41 -24.55
C ILE A 79 29.17 25.55 -23.74
N PRO A 80 29.63 26.64 -24.38
CA PRO A 80 30.33 27.72 -23.67
C PRO A 80 29.44 28.48 -22.68
N ASP A 81 28.16 28.67 -23.02
CA ASP A 81 27.18 29.34 -22.15
C ASP A 81 26.17 28.32 -21.62
N PRO A 82 26.27 27.92 -20.33
CA PRO A 82 25.32 26.99 -19.71
C PRO A 82 23.86 27.47 -19.71
N SER A 83 23.61 28.77 -19.86
CA SER A 83 22.25 29.33 -19.92
C SER A 83 21.52 29.00 -21.22
N THR A 84 22.28 28.68 -22.29
CA THR A 84 21.75 28.34 -23.63
C THR A 84 21.40 26.87 -23.81
N VAL A 85 21.80 26.01 -22.87
CA VAL A 85 21.44 24.59 -22.84
C VAL A 85 19.92 24.48 -22.78
N PRO A 86 19.23 23.75 -23.67
CA PRO A 86 17.79 23.50 -23.52
C PRO A 86 17.53 22.45 -22.42
N GLY A 87 16.31 22.39 -21.89
CA GLY A 87 15.89 21.21 -21.14
C GLY A 87 15.80 20.01 -22.10
N ILE A 88 16.25 18.83 -21.67
CA ILE A 88 16.21 17.61 -22.48
C ILE A 88 15.37 16.53 -21.81
N LYS A 89 14.63 15.77 -22.60
CA LYS A 89 13.78 14.67 -22.15
C LYS A 89 14.54 13.35 -22.19
N LEU A 90 14.00 12.33 -21.51
CA LEU A 90 14.49 10.98 -21.68
C LEU A 90 14.25 10.51 -23.12
N GLY A 91 15.26 9.85 -23.70
CA GLY A 91 15.32 9.50 -25.10
C GLY A 91 16.15 10.49 -25.93
N GLU A 92 16.35 11.72 -25.44
CA GLU A 92 17.05 12.77 -26.19
C GLU A 92 18.54 12.89 -25.83
N ARG A 93 19.04 12.18 -24.82
CA ARG A 93 20.48 12.23 -24.48
C ARG A 93 21.33 11.59 -25.58
N ALA A 94 22.56 12.05 -25.75
CA ALA A 94 23.44 11.60 -26.83
C ALA A 94 23.59 10.07 -26.89
N PHE A 95 23.82 9.41 -25.75
CA PHE A 95 23.90 7.95 -25.71
C PHE A 95 22.58 7.24 -25.97
N GLU A 96 21.44 7.84 -25.60
CA GLU A 96 20.12 7.29 -25.88
C GLU A 96 19.84 7.34 -27.38
N ILE A 97 20.27 8.41 -28.07
CA ILE A 97 20.18 8.51 -29.53
C ILE A 97 21.05 7.44 -30.20
N VAL A 98 22.30 7.26 -29.76
CA VAL A 98 23.17 6.18 -30.29
C VAL A 98 22.57 4.80 -30.02
N LEU A 99 22.02 4.58 -28.82
CA LEU A 99 21.38 3.32 -28.46
C LEU A 99 20.13 3.05 -29.33
N ALA A 100 19.31 4.08 -29.57
CA ALA A 100 18.14 3.99 -30.43
C ALA A 100 18.52 3.68 -31.88
N ARG A 101 19.58 4.30 -32.41
CA ARG A 101 20.11 4.00 -33.76
C ARG A 101 20.56 2.55 -33.89
N LYS A 102 21.34 2.06 -32.92
CA LYS A 102 21.78 0.66 -32.89
C LYS A 102 20.61 -0.32 -32.77
N MET A 103 19.61 0.03 -31.97
CA MET A 103 18.39 -0.78 -31.84
C MET A 103 17.61 -0.82 -33.15
N ALA A 104 17.47 0.32 -33.84
CA ALA A 104 16.82 0.40 -35.15
C ALA A 104 17.58 -0.37 -36.25
N ALA A 105 18.91 -0.40 -36.17
CA ALA A 105 19.77 -1.21 -37.05
C ALA A 105 19.78 -2.71 -36.71
N GLY A 106 19.15 -3.13 -35.61
CA GLY A 106 19.16 -4.52 -35.14
C GLY A 106 20.48 -4.96 -34.51
N GLU A 107 21.37 -4.03 -34.19
CA GLU A 107 22.70 -4.31 -33.60
C GLU A 107 22.63 -4.58 -32.09
N VAL A 108 21.57 -4.11 -31.42
CA VAL A 108 21.37 -4.29 -29.98
C VAL A 108 19.90 -4.48 -29.65
N GLU A 109 19.63 -5.41 -28.74
CA GLU A 109 18.33 -5.56 -28.10
C GLU A 109 18.39 -4.92 -26.71
N THR A 110 17.47 -4.01 -26.38
CA THR A 110 17.50 -3.29 -25.10
C THR A 110 16.10 -3.07 -24.53
N GLN A 111 16.01 -3.13 -23.21
CA GLN A 111 14.80 -2.80 -22.44
C GLN A 111 14.86 -1.39 -21.84
N TRP A 112 15.90 -0.61 -22.16
CA TRP A 112 16.15 0.72 -21.59
C TRP A 112 14.94 1.65 -21.73
N PHE A 113 14.47 1.84 -22.96
CA PHE A 113 13.36 2.74 -23.29
C PHE A 113 12.05 2.30 -22.62
N ALA A 114 11.70 1.02 -22.76
CA ALA A 114 10.49 0.46 -22.15
C ALA A 114 10.51 0.53 -20.61
N ARG A 115 11.65 0.26 -19.98
CA ARG A 115 11.80 0.32 -18.51
C ARG A 115 11.67 1.74 -17.97
N HIS A 116 12.11 2.73 -18.73
CA HIS A 116 12.16 4.14 -18.29
C HIS A 116 11.05 5.00 -18.88
N GLY A 117 10.13 4.41 -19.65
CA GLY A 117 9.03 5.14 -20.29
C GLY A 117 9.50 6.20 -21.28
N SER A 118 10.69 6.03 -21.87
CA SER A 118 11.25 6.97 -22.83
C SER A 118 11.02 6.52 -24.27
N THR A 119 10.85 7.49 -25.17
CA THR A 119 10.69 7.22 -26.61
C THR A 119 12.07 7.06 -27.25
N PRO A 120 12.35 5.98 -28.01
CA PRO A 120 13.57 5.87 -28.79
C PRO A 120 13.60 6.95 -29.88
N ILE A 121 14.63 7.79 -29.87
CA ILE A 121 14.82 8.88 -30.83
C ILE A 121 16.12 8.63 -31.59
N THR A 122 16.07 8.52 -32.92
CA THR A 122 17.26 8.26 -33.76
C THR A 122 17.86 9.54 -34.35
N GLU A 123 17.07 10.60 -34.43
CA GLU A 123 17.46 11.89 -35.02
C GLU A 123 17.61 12.96 -33.94
N VAL A 124 18.53 13.89 -34.16
CA VAL A 124 18.71 15.03 -33.25
C VAL A 124 17.43 15.88 -33.25
N PRO A 125 16.81 16.16 -32.09
CA PRO A 125 15.55 16.90 -32.02
C PRO A 125 15.59 18.26 -32.72
N ALA A 126 14.63 18.49 -33.62
CA ALA A 126 14.57 19.70 -34.45
C ALA A 126 14.33 21.00 -33.64
N HIS A 127 13.70 20.89 -32.46
CA HIS A 127 13.31 22.00 -31.61
C HIS A 127 14.47 22.60 -30.80
N TRP A 128 15.63 21.95 -30.77
CA TRP A 128 16.80 22.46 -30.05
C TRP A 128 17.43 23.67 -30.75
N PRO A 129 18.08 24.58 -29.99
CA PRO A 129 18.93 25.61 -30.56
C PRO A 129 20.02 24.99 -31.44
N GLU A 130 20.38 25.66 -32.53
CA GLU A 130 21.33 25.14 -33.53
C GLU A 130 22.70 24.84 -32.92
N ASP A 131 23.13 25.66 -31.96
CA ASP A 131 24.41 25.47 -31.25
C ASP A 131 24.40 24.19 -30.41
N TYR A 132 23.27 23.87 -29.77
CA TYR A 132 23.14 22.65 -28.98
C TYR A 132 23.05 21.41 -29.87
N LYS A 133 22.42 21.49 -31.05
CA LYS A 133 22.43 20.40 -32.03
C LYS A 133 23.86 20.04 -32.43
N ARG A 134 24.69 21.04 -32.79
CA ARG A 134 26.09 20.80 -33.16
C ARG A 134 26.88 20.12 -32.05
N VAL A 135 26.65 20.53 -30.79
CA VAL A 135 27.27 19.91 -29.60
C VAL A 135 26.85 18.44 -29.47
N VAL A 136 25.55 18.14 -29.53
CA VAL A 136 25.06 16.76 -29.38
C VAL A 136 25.48 15.87 -30.56
N GLU A 137 25.52 16.40 -31.78
CA GLU A 137 26.09 15.69 -32.93
C GLU A 137 27.57 15.37 -32.73
N ALA A 138 28.36 16.30 -32.19
CA ALA A 138 29.76 16.05 -31.85
C ALA A 138 29.89 14.95 -30.78
N ARG A 139 29.04 14.99 -29.74
CA ARG A 139 28.96 13.95 -28.70
C ARG A 139 28.65 12.57 -29.30
N ILE A 140 27.64 12.49 -30.18
CA ILE A 140 27.27 11.27 -30.90
C ILE A 140 28.44 10.74 -31.72
N ARG A 141 29.12 11.61 -32.49
CA ARG A 141 30.32 11.22 -33.27
C ARG A 141 31.43 10.66 -32.39
N LEU A 142 31.68 11.27 -31.22
CA LEU A 142 32.68 10.75 -30.28
C LEU A 142 32.26 9.40 -29.69
N ILE A 143 31.00 9.22 -29.31
CA ILE A 143 30.50 7.93 -28.82
C ILE A 143 30.64 6.83 -29.89
N GLU A 144 30.40 7.15 -31.16
CA GLU A 144 30.48 6.20 -32.27
C GLU A 144 31.93 5.85 -32.66
N SER A 145 32.85 6.83 -32.59
CA SER A 145 34.23 6.67 -33.07
C SER A 145 35.26 6.31 -32.01
N ARG A 146 35.03 6.67 -30.73
CA ARG A 146 35.98 6.48 -29.63
C ARG A 146 35.53 5.41 -28.65
N ARG A 147 36.26 4.30 -28.61
CA ARG A 147 35.95 3.12 -27.78
C ARG A 147 35.90 3.41 -26.28
N ASP A 148 36.78 4.27 -25.79
CA ASP A 148 36.86 4.67 -24.39
C ASP A 148 35.65 5.52 -23.96
N ILE A 149 35.22 6.48 -24.79
CA ILE A 149 33.98 7.24 -24.57
C ILE A 149 32.75 6.32 -24.68
N ALA A 150 32.71 5.44 -25.68
CA ALA A 150 31.63 4.46 -25.85
C ALA A 150 31.45 3.51 -24.66
N LEU A 151 32.49 3.29 -23.85
CA LEU A 151 32.43 2.43 -22.67
C LEU A 151 31.69 3.10 -21.50
N ILE A 152 31.87 4.42 -21.33
CA ILE A 152 31.30 5.19 -20.22
C ILE A 152 29.96 5.83 -20.57
N GLU A 153 29.62 5.94 -21.85
CA GLU A 153 28.29 6.32 -22.34
C GLU A 153 27.35 5.11 -22.50
N ARG A 154 27.63 4.01 -21.81
CA ARG A 154 26.71 2.86 -21.76
C ARG A 154 25.56 3.12 -20.78
N PRO A 155 24.38 2.50 -21.00
CA PRO A 155 23.25 2.65 -20.10
C PRO A 155 23.55 2.35 -18.62
N GLU A 156 24.48 1.42 -18.34
CA GLU A 156 24.88 1.05 -16.98
C GLU A 156 25.67 2.15 -16.26
N CYS A 157 26.33 3.02 -17.02
CA CYS A 157 27.15 4.12 -16.51
C CYS A 157 26.37 5.43 -16.38
N LYS A 158 25.16 5.51 -16.92
CA LYS A 158 24.35 6.73 -16.96
C LYS A 158 23.22 6.70 -15.92
N ARG A 159 22.86 7.88 -15.41
CA ARG A 159 21.74 8.04 -14.48
C ARG A 159 20.42 7.66 -15.17
N ARG A 160 19.62 6.83 -14.51
CA ARG A 160 18.35 6.29 -15.05
C ARG A 160 17.17 7.26 -14.98
N TRP A 161 17.20 8.24 -14.07
CA TRP A 161 16.11 9.20 -13.84
C TRP A 161 14.73 8.56 -13.58
N SER A 162 14.71 7.36 -13.00
CA SER A 162 13.46 6.67 -12.63
C SER A 162 12.72 7.47 -11.56
N ALA A 163 11.44 7.73 -11.80
CA ALA A 163 10.52 8.38 -10.87
C ALA A 163 9.16 7.69 -10.93
N GLU A 164 8.36 7.85 -9.87
CA GLU A 164 6.92 7.55 -9.90
C GLU A 164 6.22 8.44 -10.94
N SER A 165 5.21 7.90 -11.64
CA SER A 165 4.47 8.70 -12.63
C SER A 165 3.73 9.86 -11.96
N TRP A 166 3.48 10.93 -12.70
CA TRP A 166 2.75 12.08 -12.17
C TRP A 166 1.37 11.68 -11.64
N GLU A 167 0.67 10.81 -12.37
CA GLU A 167 -0.67 10.32 -12.00
C GLU A 167 -0.66 9.57 -10.67
N SER A 168 0.39 8.76 -10.41
CA SER A 168 0.52 8.03 -9.15
C SER A 168 0.88 8.97 -7.99
N GLN A 169 1.75 9.97 -8.22
CA GLN A 169 2.04 11.01 -7.23
C GLN A 169 0.80 11.84 -6.90
N GLN A 170 0.03 12.23 -7.91
CA GLN A 170 -1.20 13.00 -7.77
C GLN A 170 -2.26 12.18 -7.02
N GLU A 171 -2.52 10.94 -7.44
CA GLU A 171 -3.47 10.05 -6.78
C GLU A 171 -3.17 9.90 -5.29
N ARG A 172 -1.90 9.64 -4.95
CA ARG A 172 -1.45 9.50 -3.57
C ARG A 172 -1.64 10.79 -2.77
N ALA A 173 -1.23 11.94 -3.32
CA ALA A 173 -1.34 13.22 -2.64
C ALA A 173 -2.80 13.62 -2.37
N LEU A 174 -3.69 13.46 -3.35
CA LEU A 174 -5.12 13.76 -3.19
C LEU A 174 -5.77 12.79 -2.19
N ARG A 175 -5.44 11.49 -2.27
CA ARG A 175 -5.94 10.50 -1.32
C ARG A 175 -5.52 10.83 0.10
N GLU A 176 -4.23 11.10 0.33
CA GLU A 176 -3.69 11.47 1.65
C GLU A 176 -4.36 12.74 2.17
N TRP A 177 -4.48 13.79 1.35
CA TRP A 177 -5.15 15.04 1.73
C TRP A 177 -6.62 14.85 2.15
N LEU A 178 -7.36 13.99 1.44
CA LEU A 178 -8.77 13.68 1.74
C LEU A 178 -8.88 12.83 3.01
N GLN A 179 -8.01 11.83 3.14
CA GLN A 179 -7.94 10.98 4.31
C GLN A 179 -7.59 11.81 5.56
N ASP A 180 -6.63 12.76 5.49
CA ASP A 180 -6.24 13.62 6.61
C ASP A 180 -7.42 14.44 7.12
N ARG A 181 -8.27 14.94 6.22
CA ARG A 181 -9.51 15.64 6.60
C ARG A 181 -10.58 14.74 7.18
N LEU A 182 -10.64 13.47 6.76
CA LEU A 182 -11.53 12.48 7.37
C LEU A 182 -11.16 12.16 8.83
N GLU A 183 -9.97 12.53 9.31
CA GLU A 183 -9.57 12.41 10.72
C GLU A 183 -9.89 13.64 11.57
N ALA A 184 -10.49 14.69 10.98
CA ALA A 184 -10.76 15.91 11.71
C ALA A 184 -11.70 15.65 12.90
N ARG A 185 -11.32 16.14 14.09
CA ARG A 185 -12.01 15.90 15.37
C ARG A 185 -13.53 16.13 15.27
N HIS A 186 -13.96 17.22 14.64
CA HIS A 186 -15.39 17.57 14.55
C HIS A 186 -16.26 16.50 13.86
N LEU A 187 -15.69 15.58 13.08
CA LEU A 187 -16.42 14.45 12.49
C LEU A 187 -16.72 13.35 13.51
N TRP A 188 -15.86 13.21 14.51
CA TRP A 188 -15.79 12.06 15.42
C TRP A 188 -16.28 12.37 16.84
N TYR A 189 -16.79 13.57 17.05
CA TYR A 189 -17.31 14.02 18.33
C TYR A 189 -18.69 14.65 18.15
N ALA A 190 -19.54 14.53 19.17
CA ALA A 190 -20.86 15.12 19.22
C ALA A 190 -21.22 15.48 20.65
N GLU A 191 -22.00 16.53 20.85
CA GLU A 191 -22.55 16.86 22.16
C GLU A 191 -23.60 15.81 22.58
N ASP A 192 -23.52 15.34 23.82
CA ASP A 192 -24.57 14.54 24.44
C ASP A 192 -25.75 15.41 24.92
N ALA A 193 -26.76 14.79 25.53
CA ALA A 193 -27.95 15.49 26.04
C ALA A 193 -27.64 16.57 27.10
N SER A 194 -26.44 16.53 27.70
CA SER A 194 -25.97 17.50 28.69
C SER A 194 -25.05 18.57 28.08
N GLY A 195 -24.85 18.55 26.75
CA GLY A 195 -23.96 19.47 26.05
C GLY A 195 -22.47 19.14 26.19
N ILE A 196 -22.12 17.94 26.66
CA ILE A 196 -20.72 17.51 26.80
C ILE A 196 -20.30 16.81 25.50
N GLU A 197 -19.15 17.19 24.96
CA GLU A 197 -18.59 16.58 23.76
C GLU A 197 -18.16 15.12 24.04
N GLN A 198 -18.68 14.17 23.27
CA GLN A 198 -18.42 12.73 23.42
C GLN A 198 -17.88 12.11 22.11
N PRO A 199 -16.93 11.16 22.20
CA PRO A 199 -16.49 10.40 21.03
C PRO A 199 -17.66 9.60 20.45
N THR A 200 -17.91 9.77 19.15
CA THR A 200 -19.11 9.27 18.49
C THR A 200 -18.75 8.49 17.22
N PRO A 201 -19.03 7.18 17.17
CA PRO A 201 -18.93 6.40 15.94
C PRO A 201 -19.86 6.95 14.85
N ARG A 202 -19.37 6.98 13.61
CA ARG A 202 -20.09 7.48 12.44
C ARG A 202 -20.13 6.44 11.34
N THR A 203 -21.25 6.33 10.65
CA THR A 203 -21.31 5.54 9.43
C THR A 203 -20.68 6.31 8.27
N VAL A 204 -20.32 5.61 7.20
CA VAL A 204 -19.79 6.24 5.97
C VAL A 204 -20.79 7.25 5.40
N ALA A 205 -22.08 6.94 5.42
CA ALA A 205 -23.13 7.87 4.99
C ALA A 205 -23.16 9.14 5.87
N GLN A 206 -23.07 9.00 7.20
CA GLN A 206 -23.02 10.14 8.12
C GLN A 206 -21.79 11.01 7.91
N LEU A 207 -20.62 10.41 7.68
CA LEU A 207 -19.39 11.17 7.38
C LEU A 207 -19.56 11.98 6.09
N ALA A 208 -20.13 11.37 5.04
CA ALA A 208 -20.42 12.08 3.80
C ALA A 208 -21.41 13.23 4.00
N ASP A 209 -22.43 13.06 4.85
CA ASP A 209 -23.38 14.12 5.16
C ASP A 209 -22.73 15.29 5.93
N LEU A 210 -21.85 14.99 6.89
CA LEU A 210 -21.10 16.01 7.64
C LEU A 210 -20.13 16.80 6.73
N LEU A 211 -19.53 16.13 5.75
CA LEU A 211 -18.59 16.74 4.80
C LEU A 211 -19.28 17.48 3.64
N ARG A 212 -20.60 17.36 3.49
CA ARG A 212 -21.33 17.96 2.36
C ARG A 212 -21.18 19.49 2.29
N GLY A 213 -20.99 20.14 3.43
CA GLY A 213 -20.79 21.59 3.53
C GLY A 213 -19.36 22.06 3.25
N ASP A 214 -18.39 21.15 3.16
CA ASP A 214 -16.99 21.46 2.89
C ASP A 214 -16.74 21.49 1.38
N ALA A 215 -16.68 22.71 0.83
CA ALA A 215 -16.50 22.93 -0.60
C ALA A 215 -15.14 22.40 -1.10
N ASP A 216 -14.07 22.66 -0.34
CA ASP A 216 -12.71 22.22 -0.66
C ASP A 216 -12.64 20.69 -0.68
N PHE A 217 -13.19 20.03 0.35
CA PHE A 217 -13.28 18.58 0.38
C PHE A 217 -14.04 18.04 -0.82
N GLY A 218 -15.19 18.64 -1.13
CA GLY A 218 -16.03 18.24 -2.26
C GLY A 218 -15.33 18.34 -3.60
N ASP A 219 -14.59 19.44 -3.85
CA ASP A 219 -13.84 19.65 -5.10
C ASP A 219 -12.69 18.65 -5.25
N VAL A 220 -11.88 18.47 -4.21
CA VAL A 220 -10.77 17.52 -4.22
C VAL A 220 -11.28 16.07 -4.32
N ALA A 221 -12.39 15.75 -3.65
CA ALA A 221 -13.03 14.44 -3.72
C ALA A 221 -13.49 14.12 -5.14
N ARG A 222 -14.15 15.06 -5.83
CA ARG A 222 -14.55 14.91 -7.24
C ARG A 222 -13.35 14.73 -8.16
N LEU A 223 -12.28 15.48 -7.91
CA LEU A 223 -11.04 15.41 -8.66
C LEU A 223 -10.40 14.02 -8.53
N TRP A 224 -10.26 13.53 -7.30
CA TRP A 224 -9.73 12.20 -7.02
C TRP A 224 -10.62 11.09 -7.60
N ALA A 225 -11.94 11.21 -7.49
CA ALA A 225 -12.88 10.23 -8.04
C ALA A 225 -12.81 10.14 -9.56
N SER A 226 -12.71 11.28 -10.24
CA SER A 226 -12.51 11.34 -11.70
C SER A 226 -11.21 10.64 -12.09
N ASP A 227 -10.08 11.03 -11.48
CA ASP A 227 -8.76 10.65 -11.96
C ASP A 227 -8.33 9.25 -11.50
N ALA A 228 -8.62 8.90 -10.24
CA ALA A 228 -8.19 7.64 -9.63
C ALA A 228 -9.19 6.51 -9.86
N LEU A 229 -10.49 6.82 -9.78
CA LEU A 229 -11.55 5.81 -9.88
C LEU A 229 -12.18 5.73 -11.28
N GLY A 230 -11.96 6.74 -12.13
CA GLY A 230 -12.66 6.85 -13.42
C GLY A 230 -14.17 7.05 -13.25
N ARG A 231 -14.59 7.68 -12.15
CA ARG A 231 -16.02 7.88 -11.80
C ARG A 231 -16.31 9.36 -11.59
N THR A 232 -16.82 10.02 -12.61
CA THR A 232 -17.18 11.44 -12.56
C THR A 232 -18.54 11.70 -11.90
N ASP A 233 -19.36 10.66 -11.75
CA ASP A 233 -20.71 10.69 -11.19
C ASP A 233 -20.81 10.05 -9.80
N ALA A 234 -19.66 9.72 -9.18
CA ALA A 234 -19.64 9.14 -7.84
C ALA A 234 -20.20 10.13 -6.82
N ASP A 235 -21.13 9.68 -5.99
CA ASP A 235 -21.61 10.49 -4.88
C ASP A 235 -20.57 10.53 -3.74
N LEU A 236 -20.74 11.49 -2.82
CA LEU A 236 -19.76 11.71 -1.75
C LEU A 236 -19.61 10.49 -0.83
N ALA A 237 -20.68 9.73 -0.61
CA ALA A 237 -20.62 8.51 0.21
C ALA A 237 -19.81 7.40 -0.48
N GLU A 238 -19.93 7.27 -1.81
CA GLU A 238 -19.11 6.36 -2.61
C GLU A 238 -17.63 6.72 -2.57
N ILE A 239 -17.33 8.02 -2.59
CA ILE A 239 -15.95 8.52 -2.50
C ILE A 239 -15.38 8.26 -1.11
N VAL A 240 -16.09 8.66 -0.04
CA VAL A 240 -15.67 8.39 1.36
C VAL A 240 -15.52 6.89 1.57
N GLY A 241 -16.46 6.08 1.06
CA GLY A 241 -16.38 4.63 1.12
C GLY A 241 -15.10 4.08 0.49
N ALA A 242 -14.72 4.57 -0.68
CA ALA A 242 -13.47 4.17 -1.34
C ALA A 242 -12.22 4.62 -0.56
N LEU A 243 -12.25 5.82 0.05
CA LEU A 243 -11.15 6.34 0.85
C LEU A 243 -10.90 5.55 2.14
N VAL A 244 -11.95 4.96 2.73
CA VAL A 244 -11.86 4.25 4.02
C VAL A 244 -11.71 2.73 3.93
N ASP A 245 -12.11 2.06 2.83
CA ASP A 245 -12.16 0.58 2.69
C ASP A 245 -10.84 -0.12 3.10
N ASP A 246 -9.74 0.56 2.84
CA ASP A 246 -8.40 0.06 3.02
C ASP A 246 -7.67 0.68 4.23
N GLU A 247 -8.31 1.63 4.93
CA GLU A 247 -7.73 2.40 6.06
C GLU A 247 -8.35 2.08 7.42
N HIS A 248 -9.28 1.12 7.46
CA HIS A 248 -9.94 0.69 8.67
C HIS A 248 -9.48 -0.69 9.15
N VAL A 249 -9.45 -0.90 10.45
CA VAL A 249 -9.24 -2.22 11.08
C VAL A 249 -10.37 -2.51 12.07
N PRO A 250 -10.94 -3.74 12.08
CA PRO A 250 -12.00 -4.09 13.04
C PRO A 250 -11.56 -4.00 14.50
N PHE A 251 -12.43 -3.48 15.36
CA PHE A 251 -12.18 -3.36 16.81
C PHE A 251 -11.87 -4.71 17.49
N LEU A 252 -12.58 -5.77 17.09
CA LEU A 252 -12.51 -7.10 17.71
C LEU A 252 -11.49 -8.00 17.02
N ALA A 253 -10.63 -8.71 17.78
CA ALA A 253 -9.62 -9.63 17.22
C ALA A 253 -10.24 -10.72 16.33
N ALA A 254 -11.41 -11.24 16.69
CA ALA A 254 -12.15 -12.24 15.90
C ALA A 254 -12.58 -11.73 14.51
N TYR A 255 -12.63 -10.41 14.31
CA TYR A 255 -12.88 -9.77 13.00
C TYR A 255 -11.60 -9.39 12.25
N ARG A 256 -10.44 -9.40 12.91
CA ARG A 256 -9.14 -9.07 12.32
C ARG A 256 -8.39 -10.29 11.80
N TYR A 257 -8.35 -11.35 12.61
CA TYR A 257 -7.49 -12.51 12.36
C TYR A 257 -8.25 -13.71 11.81
N LYS A 258 -7.51 -14.56 11.10
CA LYS A 258 -7.99 -15.91 10.78
C LYS A 258 -8.02 -16.77 12.04
N PRO A 259 -8.89 -17.82 12.09
CA PRO A 259 -8.96 -18.72 13.24
C PRO A 259 -7.60 -19.30 13.67
N SER A 260 -6.73 -19.63 12.71
CA SER A 260 -5.38 -20.17 12.96
C SER A 260 -4.44 -19.21 13.69
N ALA A 261 -4.72 -17.90 13.67
CA ALA A 261 -3.88 -16.88 14.28
C ALA A 261 -4.40 -16.41 15.65
N LEU A 262 -5.61 -16.81 16.06
CA LEU A 262 -6.16 -16.45 17.38
C LEU A 262 -5.38 -17.07 18.53
N GLY A 263 -4.74 -18.24 18.32
CA GLY A 263 -3.81 -18.80 19.30
C GLY A 263 -2.58 -17.92 19.51
N LYS A 264 -2.05 -17.30 18.44
CA LYS A 264 -0.96 -16.31 18.56
C LYS A 264 -1.43 -15.09 19.33
N ARG A 265 -2.64 -14.60 19.07
CA ARG A 265 -3.22 -13.47 19.80
C ARG A 265 -3.32 -13.73 21.30
N ALA A 266 -3.80 -14.91 21.70
CA ALA A 266 -3.86 -15.29 23.11
C ALA A 266 -2.46 -15.39 23.77
N GLU A 267 -1.44 -15.80 23.01
CA GLU A 267 -0.05 -15.79 23.50
C GLU A 267 0.49 -14.37 23.69
N TRP A 268 0.18 -13.45 22.78
CA TRP A 268 0.49 -12.03 22.92
C TRP A 268 -0.18 -11.41 24.15
N GLU A 269 -1.46 -11.68 24.36
CA GLU A 269 -2.20 -11.19 25.53
C GLU A 269 -1.59 -11.69 26.83
N ARG A 270 -1.21 -12.98 26.89
CA ARG A 270 -0.48 -13.53 28.05
C ARG A 270 0.86 -12.83 28.28
N VAL A 271 1.62 -12.53 27.24
CA VAL A 271 2.89 -11.79 27.38
C VAL A 271 2.64 -10.38 27.89
N TRP A 272 1.62 -9.67 27.39
CA TRP A 272 1.27 -8.35 27.92
C TRP A 272 0.85 -8.39 29.39
N ASP A 273 0.12 -9.42 29.80
CA ASP A 273 -0.24 -9.59 31.22
C ASP A 273 0.98 -9.85 32.11
N LEU A 274 2.00 -10.57 31.60
CA LEU A 274 3.27 -10.74 32.31
C LEU A 274 4.06 -9.43 32.37
N GLN A 275 4.08 -8.65 31.30
CA GLN A 275 4.74 -7.34 31.26
C GLN A 275 4.07 -6.33 32.19
N ARG A 276 2.73 -6.33 32.29
CA ARG A 276 2.01 -5.54 33.30
C ARG A 276 2.36 -5.91 34.73
N GLN A 277 2.58 -7.21 35.00
CA GLN A 277 3.05 -7.66 36.32
C GLN A 277 4.50 -7.23 36.58
N GLU A 278 5.36 -7.23 35.57
CA GLU A 278 6.71 -6.65 35.64
C GLU A 278 6.67 -5.15 35.97
N ASP A 279 5.81 -4.38 35.31
CA ASP A 279 5.59 -2.95 35.60
C ASP A 279 5.11 -2.74 37.04
N ALA A 280 4.19 -3.59 37.53
CA ALA A 280 3.71 -3.52 38.91
C ALA A 280 4.80 -3.83 39.95
N ILE A 281 5.69 -4.80 39.67
CA ILE A 281 6.86 -5.09 40.51
C ILE A 281 7.83 -3.91 40.51
N ALA A 282 8.06 -3.29 39.35
CA ALA A 282 8.90 -2.11 39.23
C ALA A 282 8.37 -0.94 40.08
N ALA A 283 7.05 -0.71 40.01
CA ALA A 283 6.35 0.30 40.81
C ALA A 283 6.40 0.01 42.32
N GLU A 284 6.21 -1.26 42.75
CA GLU A 284 6.34 -1.69 44.15
C GLU A 284 7.72 -1.36 44.72
N LEU A 285 8.77 -1.53 43.90
CA LEU A 285 10.16 -1.27 44.29
C LEU A 285 10.58 0.19 44.10
N GLY A 286 9.75 1.02 43.47
CA GLY A 286 10.08 2.42 43.13
C GLY A 286 11.28 2.54 42.18
N GLN A 287 11.46 1.57 41.28
CA GLN A 287 12.58 1.49 40.34
C GLN A 287 12.07 1.34 38.90
N ASP A 288 12.95 1.61 37.93
CA ASP A 288 12.68 1.33 36.52
C ASP A 288 12.73 -0.19 36.21
N VAL A 289 11.96 -0.63 35.22
CA VAL A 289 11.91 -2.04 34.77
C VAL A 289 13.28 -2.61 34.38
N THR A 290 14.23 -1.76 33.99
CA THR A 290 15.59 -2.18 33.65
C THR A 290 16.51 -2.36 34.86
N HIS A 291 16.08 -1.95 36.07
CA HIS A 291 16.90 -2.00 37.27
C HIS A 291 17.24 -3.46 37.64
N PRO A 292 18.50 -3.78 38.02
CA PRO A 292 18.91 -5.16 38.32
C PRO A 292 18.09 -5.85 39.41
N GLU A 293 17.60 -5.10 40.40
CA GLU A 293 16.75 -5.63 41.48
C GLU A 293 15.35 -6.00 40.97
N VAL A 294 14.75 -5.15 40.12
CA VAL A 294 13.45 -5.44 39.49
C VAL A 294 13.57 -6.69 38.63
N ARG A 295 14.59 -6.78 37.77
CA ARG A 295 14.84 -7.96 36.93
C ARG A 295 14.96 -9.25 37.73
N ARG A 296 15.66 -9.21 38.87
CA ARG A 296 15.81 -10.37 39.76
C ARG A 296 14.48 -10.77 40.38
N GLU A 297 13.67 -9.81 40.82
CA GLU A 297 12.37 -10.10 41.43
C GLU A 297 11.34 -10.56 40.39
N VAL A 298 11.37 -10.00 39.18
CA VAL A 298 10.59 -10.46 38.01
C VAL A 298 10.94 -11.91 37.67
N GLU A 299 12.22 -12.23 37.52
CA GLU A 299 12.65 -13.62 37.24
C GLU A 299 12.21 -14.59 38.34
N LYS A 300 12.26 -14.16 39.61
CA LYS A 300 11.85 -14.96 40.76
C LYS A 300 10.33 -15.17 40.83
N ARG A 301 9.52 -14.14 40.55
CA ARG A 301 8.04 -14.19 40.68
C ARG A 301 7.34 -14.69 39.42
N LEU A 302 7.82 -14.29 38.24
CA LEU A 302 7.19 -14.52 36.93
C LEU A 302 7.98 -15.48 36.03
N GLY A 303 9.24 -15.76 36.35
CA GLY A 303 10.13 -16.53 35.48
C GLY A 303 10.58 -15.72 34.25
N THR A 304 11.03 -16.44 33.22
CA THR A 304 11.41 -15.82 31.94
C THR A 304 10.16 -15.47 31.14
N ILE A 305 9.91 -14.18 30.92
CA ILE A 305 8.84 -13.70 30.03
C ILE A 305 9.19 -14.09 28.58
N PRO A 306 8.35 -14.86 27.87
CA PRO A 306 8.66 -15.30 26.52
C PRO A 306 8.50 -14.15 25.51
N VAL A 307 9.21 -14.25 24.39
CA VAL A 307 9.03 -13.35 23.25
C VAL A 307 7.84 -13.86 22.41
N PRO A 308 6.81 -13.03 22.17
CA PRO A 308 5.62 -13.49 21.46
C PRO A 308 5.92 -13.75 19.98
N PRO A 309 5.15 -14.63 19.31
CA PRO A 309 5.37 -14.99 17.92
C PRO A 309 5.06 -13.82 16.99
N LYS A 310 5.83 -13.67 15.90
CA LYS A 310 5.57 -12.65 14.89
C LYS A 310 4.38 -13.01 14.01
N TYR A 311 3.59 -12.00 13.66
CA TYR A 311 2.52 -12.14 12.66
C TYR A 311 3.07 -12.09 11.22
N ALA A 312 2.29 -12.64 10.30
CA ALA A 312 2.47 -12.55 8.85
C ALA A 312 1.14 -12.20 8.17
N SER A 313 1.18 -11.81 6.88
CA SER A 313 -0.03 -11.49 6.11
C SER A 313 -1.05 -12.65 6.06
N SER A 314 -0.59 -13.91 6.19
CA SER A 314 -1.45 -15.08 6.23
C SER A 314 -2.32 -15.17 7.49
N ASP A 315 -1.96 -14.44 8.56
CA ASP A 315 -2.67 -14.43 9.84
C ASP A 315 -3.91 -13.51 9.85
N PHE A 316 -3.98 -12.54 8.94
CA PHE A 316 -5.04 -11.54 8.87
C PHE A 316 -6.12 -11.91 7.84
N LEU A 317 -7.35 -11.42 8.07
CA LEU A 317 -8.48 -11.63 7.16
C LEU A 317 -8.40 -10.76 5.88
N ARG A 318 -7.77 -9.58 5.95
CA ARG A 318 -7.48 -8.72 4.80
C ARG A 318 -6.00 -8.31 4.77
N ASN A 319 -5.48 -8.03 3.57
CA ASN A 319 -4.12 -7.50 3.41
C ASN A 319 -4.01 -6.06 3.94
N SER A 320 -5.05 -5.24 3.81
CA SER A 320 -5.10 -3.91 4.44
C SER A 320 -4.86 -3.98 5.94
N TYR A 321 -5.49 -4.93 6.65
CA TYR A 321 -5.25 -5.10 8.09
C TYR A 321 -3.79 -5.43 8.40
N TRP A 322 -3.18 -6.32 7.61
CA TRP A 322 -1.75 -6.62 7.72
C TRP A 322 -0.86 -5.39 7.45
N ARG A 323 -1.20 -4.57 6.45
CA ARG A 323 -0.47 -3.34 6.11
C ARG A 323 -0.45 -2.36 7.28
N HIS A 324 -1.56 -2.22 8.00
CA HIS A 324 -1.63 -1.35 9.18
C HIS A 324 -0.97 -1.97 10.41
N ARG A 325 -1.11 -3.28 10.64
CA ARG A 325 -0.69 -3.93 11.90
C ARG A 325 0.74 -4.48 11.89
N GLY A 326 1.20 -5.01 10.76
CA GLY A 326 2.54 -5.55 10.59
C GLY A 326 2.89 -6.70 11.53
N LYS A 327 4.19 -7.01 11.63
CA LYS A 327 4.71 -8.20 12.34
C LYS A 327 4.44 -8.21 13.85
N LEU A 328 4.23 -7.04 14.44
CA LEU A 328 4.07 -6.83 15.88
C LEU A 328 2.65 -6.37 16.26
N ASP A 329 1.73 -6.38 15.30
CA ASP A 329 0.33 -5.97 15.50
C ASP A 329 0.14 -4.52 16.02
N VAL A 330 1.08 -3.63 15.72
CA VAL A 330 1.03 -2.22 16.15
C VAL A 330 -0.07 -1.50 15.37
N PRO A 331 -1.08 -0.88 16.01
CA PRO A 331 -2.12 -0.11 15.32
C PRO A 331 -1.51 1.04 14.49
N LYS A 332 -1.89 1.12 13.21
CA LYS A 332 -1.51 2.22 12.28
C LYS A 332 -2.62 2.54 11.27
N GLU A 333 -3.81 2.04 11.52
CA GLU A 333 -5.00 2.40 10.78
C GLU A 333 -5.50 3.78 11.18
N ARG A 334 -6.29 4.39 10.31
CA ARG A 334 -6.88 5.73 10.53
C ARG A 334 -8.26 5.60 11.18
N PHE A 335 -8.94 4.49 10.92
CA PHE A 335 -10.30 4.24 11.40
C PHE A 335 -10.43 2.86 12.08
N ILE A 336 -11.27 2.81 13.10
CA ILE A 336 -11.72 1.58 13.73
C ILE A 336 -13.04 1.20 13.08
N SER A 337 -13.20 -0.03 12.60
CA SER A 337 -14.51 -0.47 12.10
C SER A 337 -15.26 -1.27 13.14
N TYR A 338 -16.59 -1.11 13.16
CA TYR A 338 -17.54 -1.88 13.95
C TYR A 338 -18.47 -2.68 13.03
N PRO A 339 -17.98 -3.79 12.44
CA PRO A 339 -18.78 -4.60 11.53
C PRO A 339 -20.06 -5.11 12.18
N ALA A 340 -21.14 -5.15 11.41
CA ALA A 340 -22.47 -5.55 11.88
C ALA A 340 -23.04 -4.72 13.04
N ALA A 341 -22.44 -3.56 13.36
CA ALA A 341 -22.89 -2.65 14.41
C ALA A 341 -23.78 -1.50 13.90
N SER A 342 -24.01 -1.40 12.58
CA SER A 342 -24.87 -0.38 11.96
C SER A 342 -26.36 -0.68 12.20
N ARG A 343 -27.20 0.36 12.20
CA ARG A 343 -28.66 0.23 12.29
C ARG A 343 -29.22 -0.32 10.98
N GLU A 344 -30.39 -0.96 11.02
CA GLU A 344 -31.03 -1.54 9.83
C GLU A 344 -31.36 -0.50 8.74
N GLY A 345 -31.58 0.76 9.12
CA GLY A 345 -31.85 1.87 8.19
C GLY A 345 -30.60 2.44 7.50
N ASP A 346 -29.39 2.14 7.98
CA ASP A 346 -28.13 2.59 7.39
C ASP A 346 -27.19 1.38 7.21
N GLY A 347 -27.18 0.84 6.00
CA GLY A 347 -26.35 -0.31 5.65
C GLY A 347 -24.88 0.01 5.43
N SER A 348 -24.43 1.25 5.64
CA SER A 348 -23.02 1.62 5.50
C SER A 348 -22.22 1.28 6.76
N LEU A 349 -20.92 1.04 6.60
CA LEU A 349 -20.05 0.57 7.67
C LEU A 349 -19.96 1.60 8.79
N LEU A 350 -20.20 1.18 10.04
CA LEU A 350 -19.96 2.00 11.21
C LEU A 350 -18.45 2.05 11.51
N LEU A 351 -17.93 3.26 11.64
CA LEU A 351 -16.54 3.56 11.91
C LEU A 351 -16.40 4.36 13.20
N GLY A 352 -15.22 4.26 13.81
CA GLY A 352 -14.71 5.17 14.82
C GLY A 352 -13.35 5.69 14.40
N TRP A 353 -12.83 6.67 15.12
CA TRP A 353 -11.52 7.25 14.84
C TRP A 353 -10.43 6.54 15.62
N ALA A 354 -9.33 6.20 14.94
CA ALA A 354 -8.18 5.58 15.61
C ALA A 354 -7.41 6.54 16.51
N GLY A 355 -7.63 7.86 16.38
CA GLY A 355 -7.04 8.88 17.25
C GLY A 355 -7.69 9.01 18.64
N TRP A 356 -8.76 8.26 18.92
CA TRP A 356 -9.32 8.16 20.27
C TRP A 356 -8.38 7.43 21.23
N ASP A 357 -8.25 7.95 22.45
CA ASP A 357 -7.59 7.21 23.53
C ASP A 357 -8.40 5.96 23.95
N HIS A 358 -7.83 5.08 24.78
CA HIS A 358 -8.51 3.84 25.16
C HIS A 358 -9.80 4.10 25.98
N ARG A 359 -9.83 5.18 26.78
CA ARG A 359 -11.03 5.60 27.52
C ARG A 359 -12.13 6.05 26.54
N GLU A 360 -11.79 6.87 25.54
CA GLU A 360 -12.70 7.37 24.53
C GLU A 360 -13.27 6.24 23.67
N GLN A 361 -12.45 5.26 23.30
CA GLN A 361 -12.91 4.04 22.61
C GLN A 361 -13.88 3.24 23.49
N ALA A 362 -13.61 3.12 24.80
CA ALA A 362 -14.48 2.42 25.73
C ALA A 362 -15.82 3.16 25.93
N GLN A 363 -15.77 4.50 26.04
CA GLN A 363 -16.95 5.36 26.08
C GLN A 363 -17.82 5.18 24.83
N ALA A 364 -17.21 5.28 23.64
CA ALA A 364 -17.89 5.13 22.36
C ALA A 364 -18.57 3.74 22.25
N LEU A 365 -17.88 2.67 22.67
CA LEU A 365 -18.45 1.32 22.71
C LEU A 365 -19.58 1.18 23.74
N ALA A 366 -19.43 1.71 24.95
CA ALA A 366 -20.46 1.63 26.00
C ALA A 366 -21.75 2.35 25.60
N VAL A 367 -21.62 3.55 25.01
CA VAL A 367 -22.75 4.30 24.45
C VAL A 367 -23.39 3.54 23.30
N LEU A 368 -22.59 3.01 22.37
CA LEU A 368 -23.08 2.21 21.25
C LEU A 368 -23.85 0.97 21.74
N ILE A 369 -23.31 0.22 22.70
CA ILE A 369 -23.97 -0.95 23.31
C ILE A 369 -25.31 -0.54 23.91
N THR A 370 -25.34 0.56 24.68
CA THR A 370 -26.57 1.06 25.32
C THR A 370 -27.62 1.43 24.27
N GLN A 371 -27.24 2.15 23.21
CA GLN A 371 -28.15 2.50 22.12
C GLN A 371 -28.69 1.25 21.40
N ARG A 372 -27.83 0.26 21.11
CA ARG A 372 -28.24 -0.98 20.44
C ARG A 372 -29.22 -1.79 21.28
N ARG A 373 -29.05 -1.81 22.60
CA ARG A 373 -29.95 -2.54 23.51
C ARG A 373 -31.25 -1.78 23.75
N THR A 374 -31.17 -0.51 24.11
CA THR A 374 -32.31 0.28 24.60
C THR A 374 -33.15 0.83 23.45
N ASP A 375 -32.52 1.40 22.43
CA ASP A 375 -33.23 2.08 21.35
C ASP A 375 -33.58 1.10 20.22
N ASP A 376 -32.62 0.24 19.85
CA ASP A 376 -32.74 -0.65 18.69
C ASP A 376 -33.21 -2.08 19.08
N GLY A 377 -33.33 -2.38 20.38
CA GLY A 377 -33.88 -3.65 20.89
C GLY A 377 -33.06 -4.90 20.57
N TRP A 378 -31.74 -4.78 20.43
CA TRP A 378 -30.89 -5.92 20.03
C TRP A 378 -30.84 -7.01 21.11
N ASP A 379 -30.85 -8.26 20.64
CA ASP A 379 -30.68 -9.45 21.47
C ASP A 379 -29.22 -9.68 21.88
N LYS A 380 -29.01 -10.68 22.74
CA LYS A 380 -27.68 -11.03 23.25
C LYS A 380 -26.73 -11.44 22.14
N GLU A 381 -27.20 -12.14 21.10
CA GLU A 381 -26.38 -12.61 19.99
C GLU A 381 -25.80 -11.46 19.17
N ARG A 382 -26.61 -10.43 18.90
CA ARG A 382 -26.18 -9.22 18.17
C ARG A 382 -25.27 -8.31 19.00
N VAL A 383 -25.45 -8.25 20.32
CA VAL A 383 -24.67 -7.37 21.21
C VAL A 383 -23.37 -8.03 21.71
N ALA A 384 -23.31 -9.36 21.77
CA ALA A 384 -22.13 -10.13 22.18
C ALA A 384 -20.80 -9.66 21.54
N PRO A 385 -20.67 -9.41 20.23
CA PRO A 385 -19.42 -8.93 19.65
C PRO A 385 -18.98 -7.55 20.17
N LEU A 386 -19.93 -6.66 20.48
CA LEU A 386 -19.61 -5.34 21.03
C LEU A 386 -19.09 -5.46 22.46
N LEU A 387 -19.72 -6.30 23.28
CA LEU A 387 -19.27 -6.63 24.64
C LEU A 387 -17.89 -7.30 24.62
N ALA A 388 -17.65 -8.21 23.67
CA ALA A 388 -16.35 -8.85 23.51
C ALA A 388 -15.25 -7.84 23.16
N GLY A 389 -15.53 -6.87 22.31
CA GLY A 389 -14.54 -5.83 22.00
C GLY A 389 -14.30 -4.87 23.16
N LEU A 390 -15.33 -4.54 23.95
CA LEU A 390 -15.13 -3.79 25.20
C LEU A 390 -14.24 -4.60 26.16
N ALA A 391 -14.45 -5.91 26.29
CA ALA A 391 -13.62 -6.78 27.10
C ALA A 391 -12.15 -6.85 26.62
N GLU A 392 -11.90 -6.89 25.30
CA GLU A 392 -10.53 -6.82 24.73
C GLU A 392 -9.85 -5.47 24.98
N LEU A 393 -10.63 -4.40 25.12
CA LEU A 393 -10.15 -3.04 25.33
C LEU A 393 -9.85 -2.73 26.80
N LEU A 394 -10.63 -3.27 27.74
CA LEU A 394 -10.55 -2.98 29.18
C LEU A 394 -9.15 -3.07 29.79
N PRO A 395 -8.29 -4.06 29.47
CA PRO A 395 -6.95 -4.12 30.03
C PRO A 395 -6.12 -2.85 29.76
N TRP A 396 -6.30 -2.24 28.59
CA TRP A 396 -5.62 -1.00 28.22
C TRP A 396 -6.21 0.22 28.94
N VAL A 397 -7.53 0.24 29.13
CA VAL A 397 -8.20 1.29 29.93
C VAL A 397 -7.69 1.25 31.37
N LYS A 398 -7.63 0.08 32.00
CA LYS A 398 -7.10 -0.06 33.36
C LYS A 398 -5.63 0.33 33.48
N GLN A 399 -4.83 -0.01 32.47
CA GLN A 399 -3.40 0.29 32.46
C GLN A 399 -3.10 1.79 32.32
N TRP A 400 -3.79 2.48 31.40
CA TRP A 400 -3.47 3.86 31.04
C TRP A 400 -4.41 4.90 31.64
N HIS A 401 -5.59 4.49 32.12
CA HIS A 401 -6.64 5.34 32.68
C HIS A 401 -7.16 4.77 34.01
N GLY A 402 -6.24 4.31 34.86
CA GLY A 402 -6.54 3.75 36.19
C GLY A 402 -6.65 4.79 37.31
N GLU A 403 -6.45 6.07 37.01
CA GLU A 403 -6.59 7.15 38.01
C GLU A 403 -8.06 7.37 38.36
N VAL A 404 -8.34 7.55 39.66
CA VAL A 404 -9.69 7.82 40.15
C VAL A 404 -10.12 9.21 39.70
N ASP A 405 -11.25 9.26 38.99
CA ASP A 405 -11.84 10.53 38.59
C ASP A 405 -12.43 11.24 39.84
N PRO A 406 -12.04 12.49 40.15
CA PRO A 406 -12.54 13.21 41.32
C PRO A 406 -14.05 13.47 41.33
N ILE A 407 -14.69 13.47 40.16
CA ILE A 407 -16.14 13.70 39.98
C ILE A 407 -16.90 12.39 40.18
N TYR A 408 -16.44 11.30 39.56
CA TYR A 408 -17.15 10.02 39.59
C TYR A 408 -16.75 9.12 40.76
N GLY A 409 -15.64 9.40 41.44
CA GLY A 409 -15.16 8.64 42.59
C GLY A 409 -14.64 7.24 42.25
N ALA A 410 -14.48 6.93 40.96
CA ALA A 410 -13.94 5.67 40.44
C ALA A 410 -13.07 5.95 39.20
N SER A 411 -12.15 5.05 38.90
CA SER A 411 -11.36 5.14 37.66
C SER A 411 -12.20 4.74 36.45
N PRO A 412 -11.91 5.28 35.24
CA PRO A 412 -12.51 4.79 34.01
C PRO A 412 -12.46 3.26 33.84
N GLY A 413 -11.34 2.64 34.25
CA GLY A 413 -11.19 1.18 34.24
C GLY A 413 -12.24 0.45 35.09
N GLU A 414 -12.52 0.93 36.29
CA GLU A 414 -13.54 0.37 37.20
C GLU A 414 -14.97 0.64 36.68
N ILE A 415 -15.21 1.85 36.15
CA ILE A 415 -16.53 2.24 35.62
C ILE A 415 -16.93 1.32 34.45
N TYR A 416 -16.05 1.14 33.46
CA TYR A 416 -16.38 0.31 32.29
C TYR A 416 -16.34 -1.19 32.59
N GLU A 417 -15.56 -1.62 33.58
CA GLU A 417 -15.64 -2.99 34.08
C GLU A 417 -17.00 -3.27 34.73
N GLY A 418 -17.45 -2.39 35.63
CA GLY A 418 -18.77 -2.52 36.26
C GLY A 418 -19.91 -2.46 35.23
N PHE A 419 -19.78 -1.58 34.23
CA PHE A 419 -20.72 -1.56 33.09
C PHE A 419 -20.75 -2.91 32.37
N LEU A 420 -19.60 -3.46 31.97
CA LEU A 420 -19.52 -4.75 31.29
C LEU A 420 -20.16 -5.87 32.12
N ASP A 421 -19.82 -5.97 33.42
CA ASP A 421 -20.37 -6.99 34.30
C ASP A 421 -21.89 -6.88 34.47
N GLY A 422 -22.41 -5.65 34.55
CA GLY A 422 -23.86 -5.40 34.56
C GLY A 422 -24.55 -5.88 33.27
N GLN A 423 -23.98 -5.56 32.11
CA GLN A 423 -24.51 -6.02 30.82
C GLN A 423 -24.49 -7.55 30.70
N LEU A 424 -23.42 -8.20 31.16
CA LEU A 424 -23.28 -9.65 31.15
C LEU A 424 -24.30 -10.35 32.06
N ALA A 425 -24.53 -9.81 33.25
CA ALA A 425 -25.52 -10.33 34.18
C ALA A 425 -26.95 -10.23 33.62
N GLU A 426 -27.30 -9.11 32.98
CA GLU A 426 -28.62 -8.92 32.36
C GLU A 426 -28.87 -9.84 31.16
N LEU A 427 -27.82 -10.18 30.40
CA LEU A 427 -27.92 -10.99 29.19
C LEU A 427 -27.67 -12.49 29.43
N ASP A 428 -27.42 -12.89 30.67
CA ASP A 428 -27.04 -14.26 31.07
C ASP A 428 -25.83 -14.76 30.27
N LEU A 429 -24.77 -13.96 30.24
CA LEU A 429 -23.51 -14.24 29.55
C LEU A 429 -22.34 -14.31 30.55
N ALA A 430 -21.40 -15.22 30.32
CA ALA A 430 -20.14 -15.26 31.05
C ALA A 430 -19.03 -14.54 30.29
N ARG A 431 -18.01 -14.03 31.00
CA ARG A 431 -16.79 -13.45 30.38
C ARG A 431 -16.09 -14.45 29.44
N ASP A 432 -16.10 -15.73 29.79
CA ASP A 432 -15.54 -16.80 28.93
C ASP A 432 -16.30 -16.96 27.60
N ASP A 433 -17.57 -16.57 27.54
CA ASP A 433 -18.33 -16.60 26.30
C ASP A 433 -17.85 -15.50 25.34
N LEU A 434 -17.49 -14.32 25.87
CA LEU A 434 -16.88 -13.24 25.09
C LEU A 434 -15.53 -13.66 24.49
N ALA A 435 -14.65 -14.25 25.31
CA ALA A 435 -13.33 -14.70 24.86
C ALA A 435 -13.41 -15.78 23.76
N ARG A 436 -14.43 -16.64 23.84
CA ARG A 436 -14.68 -17.72 22.87
C ARG A 436 -15.55 -17.29 21.69
N TRP A 437 -16.13 -16.10 21.71
CA TRP A 437 -17.06 -15.63 20.69
C TRP A 437 -16.41 -15.58 19.30
N ARG A 438 -17.08 -16.11 18.27
CA ARG A 438 -16.62 -16.06 16.88
C ARG A 438 -17.80 -15.74 15.95
N PRO A 439 -17.56 -15.05 14.82
CA PRO A 439 -18.63 -14.79 13.85
C PRO A 439 -19.14 -16.08 13.21
N THR A 440 -20.46 -16.13 13.00
CA THR A 440 -21.11 -17.17 12.20
C THR A 440 -20.98 -16.85 10.71
N GLY A 441 -19.78 -17.06 10.16
CA GLY A 441 -19.48 -16.90 8.75
C GLY A 441 -18.70 -15.63 8.41
N ARG A 442 -18.79 -15.21 7.14
CA ARG A 442 -18.04 -14.04 6.64
C ARG A 442 -18.75 -12.77 7.09
N VAL A 443 -18.01 -11.93 7.79
CA VAL A 443 -18.45 -10.60 8.22
C VAL A 443 -18.31 -9.63 7.06
N ASP A 444 -19.38 -8.90 6.75
CA ASP A 444 -19.30 -7.82 5.78
C ASP A 444 -18.68 -6.59 6.44
N VAL A 445 -17.68 -6.06 5.76
CA VAL A 445 -16.94 -4.86 6.17
C VAL A 445 -16.81 -3.92 4.97
N SER A 446 -17.68 -4.08 3.97
CA SER A 446 -17.76 -3.17 2.84
C SER A 446 -18.24 -1.79 3.35
N PRO A 447 -17.56 -0.68 3.01
CA PRO A 447 -17.94 0.65 3.50
C PRO A 447 -19.37 1.06 3.14
N LEU A 448 -19.86 0.62 1.98
CA LEU A 448 -21.23 0.84 1.52
C LEU A 448 -21.96 -0.47 1.26
N PRO A 449 -23.30 -0.49 1.41
CA PRO A 449 -24.09 -1.65 1.04
C PRO A 449 -23.99 -1.91 -0.45
N ARG A 450 -23.95 -3.19 -0.83
CA ARG A 450 -23.93 -3.57 -2.25
C ARG A 450 -25.28 -3.21 -2.86
N ARG A 451 -25.31 -2.26 -3.80
CA ARG A 451 -26.49 -1.98 -4.62
C ARG A 451 -26.95 -3.29 -5.28
N SER A 452 -28.20 -3.67 -5.07
CA SER A 452 -28.82 -4.82 -5.72
C SER A 452 -28.77 -4.60 -7.23
N GLY A 453 -27.83 -5.28 -7.92
CA GLY A 453 -27.62 -5.17 -9.36
C GLY A 453 -26.21 -4.79 -9.82
N THR A 454 -25.29 -4.41 -8.91
CA THR A 454 -23.90 -4.10 -9.29
C THR A 454 -22.99 -5.29 -8.93
N PRO A 455 -22.29 -5.93 -9.89
CA PRO A 455 -21.36 -7.01 -9.57
C PRO A 455 -20.23 -6.47 -8.68
N SER A 456 -19.97 -7.17 -7.57
CA SER A 456 -18.88 -6.88 -6.64
C SER A 456 -17.56 -6.67 -7.38
N ARG A 457 -17.04 -5.43 -7.38
CA ARG A 457 -15.63 -5.17 -7.68
C ARG A 457 -14.86 -5.35 -6.38
N GLY A 458 -14.14 -6.46 -6.28
CA GLY A 458 -13.14 -6.64 -5.23
C GLY A 458 -11.99 -5.66 -5.41
N SER A 459 -11.46 -5.19 -4.28
CA SER A 459 -10.22 -4.43 -4.11
C SER A 459 -9.15 -4.79 -5.13
N ASN A 460 -8.62 -3.78 -5.83
CA ASN A 460 -7.38 -3.76 -6.61
C ASN A 460 -6.81 -5.13 -7.04
N GLY A 461 -7.51 -5.72 -8.00
CA GLY A 461 -6.88 -6.44 -9.09
C GLY A 461 -7.61 -6.00 -10.34
N LYS A 462 -6.90 -5.53 -11.37
CA LYS A 462 -7.44 -5.31 -12.73
C LYS A 462 -8.58 -6.30 -12.97
N PRO A 463 -9.79 -5.88 -13.39
CA PRO A 463 -10.88 -6.81 -13.64
C PRO A 463 -10.36 -7.85 -14.63
N ARG A 464 -10.08 -9.06 -14.13
CA ARG A 464 -9.86 -10.18 -15.02
C ARG A 464 -11.24 -10.43 -15.57
N ALA A 465 -11.41 -10.08 -16.85
CA ALA A 465 -12.53 -10.52 -17.65
C ALA A 465 -12.87 -11.97 -17.23
N PRO A 466 -14.15 -12.36 -17.14
CA PRO A 466 -14.49 -13.76 -16.92
C PRO A 466 -13.59 -14.55 -17.85
N ARG A 467 -12.71 -15.40 -17.29
CA ARG A 467 -11.91 -16.27 -18.12
C ARG A 467 -12.95 -17.15 -18.79
N ALA A 468 -13.37 -16.77 -19.99
CA ALA A 468 -13.42 -17.72 -21.06
C ALA A 468 -12.13 -18.52 -20.87
N SER A 469 -12.27 -19.79 -20.51
CA SER A 469 -11.24 -20.76 -20.74
C SER A 469 -10.90 -20.64 -22.23
N ARG A 470 -9.99 -19.73 -22.57
CA ARG A 470 -9.27 -19.78 -23.84
C ARG A 470 -8.67 -21.17 -23.79
N GLU A 471 -9.25 -22.06 -24.58
CA GLU A 471 -8.63 -23.35 -24.84
C GLU A 471 -7.17 -23.07 -25.17
N PRO A 472 -6.23 -23.86 -24.63
CA PRO A 472 -4.85 -23.72 -25.03
C PRO A 472 -4.75 -23.83 -26.54
N ASP A 473 -3.78 -23.13 -27.13
CA ASP A 473 -3.54 -23.18 -28.57
C ASP A 473 -3.55 -24.66 -29.06
N PRO A 474 -4.40 -25.01 -30.04
CA PRO A 474 -4.44 -26.37 -30.58
C PRO A 474 -3.07 -26.86 -31.07
N GLN A 475 -2.21 -25.96 -31.55
CA GLN A 475 -0.85 -26.30 -31.99
C GLN A 475 0.05 -26.69 -30.81
N HIS A 476 -0.02 -25.95 -29.70
CA HIS A 476 0.72 -26.32 -28.48
C HIS A 476 0.21 -27.62 -27.88
N THR A 477 -1.10 -27.85 -27.93
CA THR A 477 -1.70 -29.10 -27.45
C THR A 477 -1.22 -30.29 -28.29
N ALA A 478 -1.29 -30.19 -29.61
CA ALA A 478 -0.84 -31.23 -30.53
C ALA A 478 0.65 -31.53 -30.35
N ALA A 479 1.51 -30.50 -30.30
CA ALA A 479 2.95 -30.66 -30.12
C ALA A 479 3.30 -31.38 -28.80
N VAL A 480 2.62 -31.05 -27.70
CA VAL A 480 2.86 -31.70 -26.40
C VAL A 480 2.42 -33.16 -26.40
N LEU A 481 1.29 -33.49 -27.03
CA LEU A 481 0.80 -34.88 -27.12
C LEU A 481 1.69 -35.73 -28.05
N GLU A 482 2.14 -35.17 -29.17
CA GLU A 482 3.10 -35.82 -30.07
C GLU A 482 4.43 -36.07 -29.37
N PHE A 483 4.95 -35.07 -28.64
CA PHE A 483 6.19 -35.22 -27.88
C PHE A 483 6.04 -36.24 -26.74
N ALA A 484 4.89 -36.29 -26.07
CA ALA A 484 4.59 -37.27 -25.03
C ALA A 484 4.41 -38.71 -25.56
N ALA A 485 4.16 -38.90 -26.86
CA ALA A 485 4.16 -40.21 -27.49
C ALA A 485 5.57 -40.84 -27.54
N GLY A 486 6.62 -40.01 -27.53
CA GLY A 486 8.02 -40.46 -27.46
C GLY A 486 8.50 -40.81 -26.04
N GLY A 487 7.73 -40.50 -25.00
CA GLY A 487 8.05 -40.80 -23.60
C GLY A 487 7.62 -39.69 -22.63
N PRO A 488 7.85 -39.89 -21.31
CA PRO A 488 7.41 -38.93 -20.30
C PRO A 488 8.09 -37.56 -20.42
N VAL A 489 7.29 -36.50 -20.35
CA VAL A 489 7.71 -35.10 -20.55
C VAL A 489 7.69 -34.32 -19.24
N THR A 490 8.53 -33.29 -19.13
CA THR A 490 8.59 -32.38 -17.97
C THR A 490 8.06 -31.00 -18.33
N ALA A 491 7.70 -30.20 -17.32
CA ALA A 491 7.25 -28.83 -17.52
C ALA A 491 8.32 -27.92 -18.18
N SER A 492 9.61 -28.23 -18.00
CA SER A 492 10.69 -27.50 -18.67
C SER A 492 10.77 -27.84 -20.16
N GLN A 493 10.65 -29.12 -20.52
CA GLN A 493 10.65 -29.55 -21.92
C GLN A 493 9.43 -29.01 -22.67
N VAL A 494 8.27 -28.93 -22.02
CA VAL A 494 7.08 -28.32 -22.62
C VAL A 494 7.24 -26.81 -22.81
N ALA A 495 7.88 -26.11 -21.87
CA ALA A 495 8.18 -24.68 -22.02
C ALA A 495 9.10 -24.42 -23.23
N GLU A 496 10.13 -25.25 -23.40
CA GLU A 496 11.05 -25.19 -24.53
C GLU A 496 10.36 -25.52 -25.86
N LEU A 497 9.54 -26.59 -25.90
CA LEU A 497 8.83 -27.02 -27.11
C LEU A 497 7.79 -26.01 -27.62
N THR A 498 7.13 -25.30 -26.71
CA THR A 498 6.00 -24.41 -27.03
C THR A 498 6.35 -22.92 -26.99
N GLY A 499 7.57 -22.57 -26.57
CA GLY A 499 7.96 -21.17 -26.32
C GLY A 499 7.19 -20.51 -25.16
N LEU A 500 6.40 -21.27 -24.40
CA LEU A 500 5.66 -20.76 -23.24
C LEU A 500 6.61 -20.55 -22.05
N ASP A 501 6.27 -19.58 -21.20
CA ASP A 501 6.91 -19.44 -19.89
C ASP A 501 6.59 -20.65 -18.98
N THR A 502 7.41 -20.87 -17.95
CA THR A 502 7.22 -22.02 -17.04
C THR A 502 5.83 -22.08 -16.40
N PRO A 503 5.20 -20.96 -15.97
CA PRO A 503 3.81 -20.94 -15.55
C PRO A 503 2.81 -21.37 -16.65
N GLY A 504 2.99 -20.90 -17.89
CA GLY A 504 2.19 -21.24 -19.06
C GLY A 504 2.27 -22.72 -19.42
N ALA A 505 3.48 -23.29 -19.46
CA ALA A 505 3.70 -24.72 -19.70
C ALA A 505 3.04 -25.60 -18.63
N ARG A 506 3.13 -25.23 -17.35
CA ARG A 506 2.45 -25.94 -16.25
C ARG A 506 0.93 -25.87 -16.37
N LYS A 507 0.40 -24.75 -16.84
CA LYS A 507 -1.04 -24.56 -17.04
C LYS A 507 -1.55 -25.40 -18.21
N LEU A 508 -0.80 -25.49 -19.31
CA LEU A 508 -1.09 -26.38 -20.44
C LEU A 508 -1.07 -27.85 -20.00
N LEU A 509 -0.03 -28.29 -19.31
CA LEU A 509 0.08 -29.65 -18.77
C LEU A 509 -1.06 -29.97 -17.80
N LYS A 510 -1.42 -29.04 -16.91
CA LYS A 510 -2.59 -29.21 -16.03
C LYS A 510 -3.88 -29.35 -16.83
N HIS A 511 -4.08 -28.57 -17.89
CA HIS A 511 -5.26 -28.68 -18.74
C HIS A 511 -5.37 -30.05 -19.42
N LEU A 512 -4.26 -30.57 -19.96
CA LEU A 512 -4.22 -31.90 -20.59
C LEU A 512 -4.45 -33.04 -19.58
N VAL A 513 -3.99 -32.88 -18.34
CA VAL A 513 -4.29 -33.82 -17.25
C VAL A 513 -5.77 -33.74 -16.84
N ASP A 514 -6.31 -32.54 -16.67
CA ASP A 514 -7.72 -32.34 -16.30
C ASP A 514 -8.69 -32.87 -17.39
N ARG A 515 -8.25 -32.91 -18.67
CA ARG A 515 -8.97 -33.52 -19.80
C ARG A 515 -8.79 -35.04 -19.93
N GLY A 516 -7.83 -35.62 -19.21
CA GLY A 516 -7.49 -37.04 -19.32
C GLY A 516 -6.54 -37.39 -20.49
N ASP A 517 -6.03 -36.40 -21.23
CA ASP A 517 -5.10 -36.60 -22.34
C ASP A 517 -3.68 -36.97 -21.85
N LEU A 518 -3.33 -36.60 -20.61
CA LEU A 518 -2.06 -36.95 -19.95
C LEU A 518 -2.26 -37.40 -18.50
N VAL A 519 -1.34 -38.23 -18.01
CA VAL A 519 -1.24 -38.66 -16.61
C VAL A 519 -0.01 -38.05 -15.97
N GLN A 520 -0.19 -37.40 -14.82
CA GLN A 520 0.90 -36.86 -14.02
C GLN A 520 1.45 -37.95 -13.06
N THR A 521 2.77 -38.10 -13.03
CA THR A 521 3.49 -38.95 -12.05
C THR A 521 4.54 -38.14 -11.30
N GLY A 522 4.67 -38.40 -9.99
CA GLY A 522 5.61 -37.71 -9.10
C GLY A 522 5.08 -36.40 -8.49
N GLN A 523 5.82 -35.89 -7.49
CA GLN A 523 5.52 -34.62 -6.81
C GLN A 523 6.78 -33.74 -6.71
N ARG A 524 6.61 -32.41 -6.80
CA ARG A 524 7.66 -31.39 -6.67
C ARG A 524 8.79 -31.52 -7.72
N ARG A 525 10.04 -31.72 -7.31
CA ARG A 525 11.20 -31.85 -8.21
C ARG A 525 11.28 -33.29 -8.71
N GLY A 526 10.63 -33.56 -9.85
CA GLY A 526 10.57 -34.90 -10.44
C GLY A 526 9.25 -35.21 -11.15
N THR A 527 8.31 -34.26 -11.20
CA THR A 527 7.03 -34.43 -11.90
C THR A 527 7.23 -34.68 -13.39
N LYS A 528 6.67 -35.78 -13.90
CA LYS A 528 6.62 -36.14 -15.31
C LYS A 528 5.18 -36.35 -15.76
N TYR A 529 4.92 -36.11 -17.04
CA TYR A 529 3.62 -36.25 -17.67
C TYR A 529 3.75 -37.23 -18.84
N HIS A 530 2.83 -38.17 -18.98
CA HIS A 530 2.89 -39.20 -20.04
C HIS A 530 1.47 -39.52 -20.51
N LEU A 531 1.35 -40.09 -21.70
CA LEU A 531 0.05 -40.55 -22.20
C LEU A 531 -0.52 -41.66 -21.30
N PRO A 532 -1.85 -41.73 -21.10
CA PRO A 532 -2.48 -42.84 -20.41
C PRO A 532 -2.10 -44.17 -21.08
N GLN A 533 -1.67 -45.16 -20.30
CA GLN A 533 -1.43 -46.50 -20.83
C GLN A 533 -2.77 -47.12 -21.22
N ALA A 534 -2.86 -47.68 -22.43
CA ALA A 534 -4.03 -48.47 -22.83
C ALA A 534 -4.12 -49.70 -21.90
N SER A 535 -5.23 -49.84 -21.18
CA SER A 535 -5.53 -51.08 -20.46
C SER A 535 -5.50 -52.25 -21.45
N PRO A 536 -4.80 -53.36 -21.16
CA PRO A 536 -4.93 -54.55 -21.99
C PRO A 536 -6.39 -55.01 -21.95
N ALA A 537 -6.98 -55.18 -23.12
CA ALA A 537 -8.31 -55.75 -23.27
C ALA A 537 -8.35 -57.14 -22.63
N SER A 538 -9.28 -57.35 -21.70
CA SER A 538 -9.65 -58.67 -21.16
C SER A 538 -10.33 -59.54 -22.20
#